data_AF-A0AA37UWI9-F1
#
_entry.id   AF-A0AA37UWI9-F1
#
_cell.length_a   1.000
_cell.length_b   1.000
_cell.length_c   1.000
_cell.angle_alpha   90.00
_cell.angle_beta   90.00
_cell.angle_gamma   90.00
#
_symmetry.space_group_name_H-M   'P 1'
#
loop_
_entity.id
_entity.type
_entity.pdbx_description
1 polymer ?
#
loop_
_entity_poly.entity_id
_entity_poly.type
_entity_poly.pdbx_seq_one_letter_code
_entity_poly.pdbx_strand_id
1 'polypeptide(L)'
;MPPDDLQRVVHDADGRFVARCDMVWELGGGRLLIIEMDGGHHRRAGRVRIDNRRDRDLVALGYIVYHLGWEHLGGQIPGIVRRELGRAGRLR
;
A
#
# COMPACT_ATOMS: atom_id res chain seq x y z
N MET A 1 2.20 7.17 13.81
CA MET A 1 3.31 7.52 12.90
C MET A 1 2.68 7.91 11.58
N PRO A 2 2.95 9.11 11.07
CA PRO A 2 2.44 9.52 9.77
C PRO A 2 3.08 8.69 8.65
N PRO A 3 2.48 8.62 7.45
CA PRO A 3 3.14 8.12 6.25
C PRO A 3 4.46 8.85 5.99
N ASP A 4 5.44 8.15 5.42
CA ASP A 4 6.68 8.73 4.92
C ASP A 4 6.44 9.49 3.60
N ASP A 5 5.45 9.05 2.81
CA ASP A 5 5.03 9.71 1.57
C ASP A 5 3.52 9.51 1.32
N LEU A 6 2.93 10.45 0.59
CA LEU A 6 1.52 10.45 0.16
C LEU A 6 1.45 10.48 -1.36
N GLN A 7 0.52 9.73 -1.94
CA GLN A 7 0.32 9.68 -3.40
C GLN A 7 1.60 9.27 -4.16
N ARG A 8 2.41 8.39 -3.56
CA ARG A 8 3.71 7.99 -4.11
C ARG A 8 3.54 7.21 -5.41
N VAL A 9 4.30 7.58 -6.43
CA VAL A 9 4.37 6.82 -7.69
C VAL A 9 5.44 5.74 -7.60
N VAL A 10 5.05 4.50 -7.91
CA VAL A 10 5.94 3.33 -7.97
C VAL A 10 6.22 2.99 -9.43
N HIS A 11 7.49 2.70 -9.71
CA HIS A 11 7.95 2.16 -10.99
C HIS A 11 8.58 0.78 -10.79
N ASP A 12 8.55 -0.07 -11.82
CA ASP A 12 9.31 -1.32 -11.86
C ASP A 12 10.80 -1.08 -12.13
N ALA A 13 11.60 -2.16 -12.17
CA ALA A 13 13.03 -2.09 -12.42
C ALA A 13 13.40 -1.53 -13.82
N ASP A 14 12.49 -1.58 -14.79
CA ASP A 14 12.66 -1.01 -16.12
C ASP A 14 12.17 0.45 -16.19
N GLY A 15 11.77 1.03 -15.05
CA GLY A 15 11.25 2.39 -14.94
C GLY A 15 9.81 2.54 -15.43
N ARG A 16 9.07 1.45 -15.65
CA ARG A 16 7.66 1.52 -16.06
C ARG A 16 6.77 1.79 -14.85
N PHE A 17 5.77 2.65 -15.05
CA PHE A 17 4.77 2.93 -14.03
C PHE A 17 4.03 1.66 -13.60
N VAL A 18 3.94 1.44 -12.28
CA VAL A 18 3.17 0.34 -11.67
C VAL A 18 1.90 0.86 -11.03
N ALA A 19 2.04 1.84 -10.12
CA ALA A 19 0.92 2.36 -9.34
C ALA A 19 1.19 3.76 -8.79
N ARG A 20 0.11 4.42 -8.36
CA ARG A 20 0.14 5.52 -7.42
C ARG A 20 -0.52 5.04 -6.13
N CYS A 21 0.18 5.21 -5.01
CA CYS A 21 -0.17 4.66 -3.72
C CYS A 21 -0.54 5.76 -2.74
N ASP A 22 -1.68 5.62 -2.06
CA ASP A 22 -2.24 6.71 -1.25
C ASP A 22 -1.35 7.10 -0.08
N MET A 23 -0.88 6.11 0.68
CA MET A 23 -0.03 6.29 1.86
C MET A 23 1.06 5.22 1.90
N VAL A 24 2.30 5.66 2.18
CA VAL A 24 3.47 4.77 2.15
C VAL A 24 4.35 4.93 3.39
N TRP A 25 4.89 3.81 3.87
CA TRP A 25 5.98 3.75 4.85
C TRP A 25 7.14 2.90 4.34
N GLU A 26 8.37 3.32 4.64
CA GLU A 26 9.59 2.60 4.32
C GLU A 26 9.85 1.46 5.33
N LEU A 27 9.82 0.22 4.84
CA LEU A 27 10.16 -0.98 5.63
C LEU A 27 11.67 -1.29 5.61
N GLY A 28 12.43 -0.59 4.78
CA GLY A 28 13.86 -0.85 4.57
C GLY A 28 14.14 -1.93 3.53
N GLY A 29 15.36 -1.90 2.98
CA GLY A 29 15.73 -2.76 1.84
C GLY A 29 14.95 -2.43 0.56
N GLY A 30 14.51 -1.18 0.40
CA GLY A 30 13.71 -0.73 -0.74
C GLY A 30 12.25 -1.18 -0.73
N ARG A 31 11.78 -1.85 0.35
CA ARG A 31 10.40 -2.33 0.47
C ARG A 31 9.49 -1.30 1.14
N LEU A 32 8.24 -1.30 0.69
CA LEU A 32 7.21 -0.38 1.17
C LEU A 32 6.08 -1.12 1.88
N LEU A 33 5.54 -0.49 2.91
CA LEU A 33 4.18 -0.72 3.38
C LEU A 33 3.30 0.32 2.69
N ILE A 34 2.24 -0.15 2.04
CA ILE A 34 1.29 0.66 1.29
C ILE A 34 -0.09 0.47 1.89
N ILE A 35 -0.78 1.57 2.16
CA ILE A 35 -2.20 1.57 2.49
C ILE A 35 -2.94 2.36 1.41
N GLU A 36 -3.83 1.68 0.71
CA GLU A 36 -4.73 2.26 -0.28
C GLU A 36 -6.10 2.48 0.34
N MET A 37 -6.67 3.68 0.13
CA MET A 37 -8.01 4.01 0.57
C MET A 37 -9.02 3.61 -0.50
N ASP A 38 -9.79 2.55 -0.22
CA ASP A 38 -10.88 2.14 -1.09
C ASP A 38 -12.02 3.16 -0.94
N GLY A 39 -12.05 4.16 -1.83
CA GLY A 39 -13.22 5.01 -2.01
C GLY A 39 -14.45 4.13 -2.27
N GLY A 40 -15.61 4.45 -1.69
CA GLY A 40 -16.83 3.62 -1.71
C GLY A 40 -17.48 3.37 -3.09
N HIS A 41 -16.71 3.40 -4.17
CA HIS A 41 -17.12 3.19 -5.55
C HIS A 41 -16.67 1.81 -6.08
N HIS A 42 -17.57 0.84 -5.94
CA HIS A 42 -17.80 -0.27 -6.87
C HIS A 42 -16.62 -1.19 -7.25
N ARG A 43 -16.59 -2.37 -6.61
CA ARG A 43 -16.26 -3.64 -7.27
C ARG A 43 -17.30 -3.96 -8.37
N ARG A 44 -17.35 -3.18 -9.46
CA ARG A 44 -18.05 -3.59 -10.69
C ARG A 44 -17.11 -4.51 -11.47
N ALA A 45 -17.64 -5.67 -11.89
CA ALA A 45 -16.95 -6.89 -12.32
C ALA A 45 -15.84 -6.79 -13.40
N GLY A 46 -15.54 -5.61 -13.95
CA GLY A 46 -14.42 -5.37 -14.87
C GLY A 46 -13.13 -4.85 -14.23
N ARG A 47 -13.19 -4.18 -13.06
CA ARG A 47 -12.00 -3.57 -12.39
C ARG A 47 -11.20 -4.55 -11.54
N VAL A 48 -11.83 -5.63 -11.08
CA VAL A 48 -11.20 -6.67 -10.24
C VAL A 48 -9.95 -7.26 -10.89
N ARG A 49 -9.90 -7.41 -12.22
CA ARG A 49 -8.72 -7.97 -12.90
C ARG A 49 -7.53 -7.00 -12.98
N ILE A 50 -7.79 -5.70 -13.07
CA ILE A 50 -6.75 -4.66 -13.13
C ILE A 50 -6.21 -4.40 -11.72
N ASP A 51 -7.09 -4.34 -10.72
CA ASP A 51 -6.70 -4.28 -9.31
C ASP A 51 -5.85 -5.51 -8.94
N ASN A 52 -6.30 -6.71 -9.32
CA ASN A 52 -5.50 -7.92 -9.10
C ASN A 52 -4.14 -7.91 -9.80
N ARG A 53 -3.99 -7.21 -10.95
CA ARG A 53 -2.69 -7.11 -11.62
C ARG A 53 -1.78 -6.13 -10.90
N ARG A 54 -2.27 -4.93 -10.59
CA ARG A 54 -1.51 -3.91 -9.86
C ARG A 54 -1.02 -4.46 -8.53
N ASP A 55 -1.89 -5.13 -7.78
CA ASP A 55 -1.54 -5.65 -6.45
C ASP A 55 -0.53 -6.79 -6.58
N ARG A 56 -0.67 -7.65 -7.60
CA ARG A 56 0.34 -8.66 -7.93
C ARG A 56 1.70 -8.04 -8.27
N ASP A 57 1.70 -6.97 -9.06
CA ASP A 57 2.93 -6.30 -9.48
C ASP A 57 3.61 -5.61 -8.26
N LEU A 58 2.85 -4.98 -7.37
CA LEU A 58 3.36 -4.41 -6.11
C LEU A 58 3.91 -5.48 -5.16
N VAL A 59 3.20 -6.61 -5.02
CA VAL A 59 3.67 -7.74 -4.21
C VAL A 59 4.93 -8.37 -4.82
N ALA A 60 5.04 -8.45 -6.14
CA ALA A 60 6.23 -8.94 -6.83
C ALA A 60 7.46 -8.05 -6.58
N LEU A 61 7.26 -6.74 -6.32
CA LEU A 61 8.31 -5.83 -5.88
C LEU A 61 8.67 -5.99 -4.37
N GLY A 62 8.02 -6.91 -3.67
CA GLY A 62 8.26 -7.19 -2.26
C GLY A 62 7.55 -6.22 -1.30
N TYR A 63 6.55 -5.48 -1.78
CA TYR A 63 5.78 -4.53 -0.97
C TYR A 63 4.63 -5.22 -0.24
N ILE A 64 4.21 -4.62 0.87
CA ILE A 64 3.04 -5.05 1.64
C ILE A 64 1.91 -4.07 1.35
N VAL A 65 0.79 -4.53 0.82
CA VAL A 65 -0.35 -3.68 0.42
C VAL A 65 -1.58 -4.03 1.24
N TYR A 66 -2.23 -3.03 1.82
CA TYR A 66 -3.53 -3.14 2.47
C TYR A 66 -4.53 -2.20 1.79
N HIS A 67 -5.70 -2.73 1.46
CA HIS A 67 -6.85 -1.96 0.97
C HIS A 67 -7.84 -1.73 2.12
N LEU A 68 -8.11 -0.48 2.44
CA LEU A 68 -8.95 -0.11 3.57
C LEU A 68 -10.03 0.91 3.14
N GLY A 69 -11.29 0.58 3.39
CA GLY A 69 -12.39 1.53 3.28
C GLY A 69 -12.45 2.54 4.44
N TRP A 70 -13.34 3.52 4.30
CA TRP A 70 -13.60 4.59 5.26
C TRP A 70 -13.95 4.07 6.67
N GLU A 71 -14.60 2.91 6.75
CA GLU A 71 -14.96 2.22 7.99
C GLU A 71 -13.75 1.84 8.86
N HIS A 72 -12.54 1.77 8.29
CA HIS A 72 -11.32 1.38 8.99
C HIS A 72 -10.50 2.57 9.52
N LEU A 73 -10.91 3.81 9.23
CA LEU A 73 -10.18 5.02 9.66
C LEU A 73 -10.11 5.18 11.20
N GLY A 74 -11.04 4.56 11.95
CA GLY A 74 -11.18 4.72 13.41
C GLY A 74 -10.10 4.07 14.30
N GLY A 75 -8.97 3.60 13.75
CA GLY A 75 -7.84 3.11 14.55
C GLY A 75 -7.11 1.88 14.01
N GLN A 76 -7.66 1.21 12.98
CA GLN A 76 -7.01 0.04 12.40
C GLN A 76 -5.74 0.39 11.63
N ILE A 77 -5.72 1.52 10.91
CA ILE A 77 -4.53 2.01 10.18
C ILE A 77 -3.32 2.14 11.12
N PRO A 78 -3.38 2.89 12.24
CA PRO A 78 -2.28 2.95 13.19
C PRO A 78 -1.83 1.58 13.72
N GLY A 79 -2.75 0.64 13.93
CA GLY A 79 -2.45 -0.71 14.40
C GLY A 79 -1.66 -1.53 13.36
N ILE A 80 -2.09 -1.49 12.09
CA ILE A 80 -1.40 -2.15 10.97
C ILE A 80 0.00 -1.56 10.81
N VAL A 81 0.11 -0.22 10.74
CA VAL A 81 1.38 0.49 10.56
C VAL A 81 2.38 0.13 11.65
N ARG A 82 1.96 0.17 12.93
CA ARG A 82 2.84 -0.21 14.05
C ARG A 82 3.30 -1.66 13.96
N ARG A 83 2.40 -2.58 13.61
CA ARG A 83 2.73 -4.01 13.50
C ARG A 83 3.77 -4.26 12.41
N GLU A 84 3.54 -3.75 11.19
CA GLU A 84 4.43 -4.04 10.07
C GLU A 84 5.78 -3.34 10.22
N LEU A 85 5.82 -2.11 10.76
CA LEU A 85 7.08 -1.45 11.07
C LEU A 85 7.81 -2.15 12.22
N GLY A 86 7.10 -2.70 13.21
CA GLY A 86 7.70 -3.55 14.24
C GLY A 86 8.34 -4.81 13.67
N ARG A 87 7.63 -5.53 12.78
CA ARG A 87 8.16 -6.71 12.08
C ARG A 87 9.37 -6.40 11.21
N ALA A 88 9.42 -5.21 10.63
CA ALA A 88 10.56 -4.75 9.84
C ALA A 88 11.73 -4.22 10.68
N GLY A 89 11.61 -4.14 12.02
CA GLY A 89 12.63 -3.52 12.88
C GLY A 89 12.75 -2.00 12.66
N ARG A 90 11.67 -1.36 12.19
CA ARG A 90 11.59 0.06 11.83
C ARG A 90 10.71 0.87 12.79
N LEU A 91 10.10 0.23 13.79
CA LEU A 91 9.38 0.92 14.84
C LEU A 91 10.38 1.68 15.71
N ARG A 92 10.25 3.01 15.76
CA ARG A 92 11.05 3.91 16.58
C ARG A 92 10.22 4.45 17.74
#